data_AF-A0AAU4G7X6-F1
#
_entry.id   AF-A0AAU4G7X6-F1
#
_cell.length_a   1.000
_cell.length_b   1.000
_cell.length_c   1.000
_cell.angle_alpha   90.00
_cell.angle_beta   90.00
_cell.angle_gamma   90.00
#
_symmetry.space_group_name_H-M   'P 1'
#
loop_
_entity.id
_entity.type
_entity.pdbx_description
1 polymer ?
#
loop_
_entity_poly.entity_id
_entity_poly.type
_entity_poly.pdbx_seq_one_letter_code
_entity_poly.pdbx_strand_id
1 'polypeptide(L)'
;MTQGMHMDTGGTTGAMSSLASADAAVEQAWSSARGQIDGIGGQLGQGPLGQAFMAGYRPAVTQIDQTVQTTVTAGMKLAQAGRQSIADYVRADNQAASSFTMLGH
;
A
#
# COMPACT_ATOMS: atom_id res chain seq x y z
N MET A 1 17.68 -24.40 22.49
CA MET A 1 16.36 -23.82 22.83
C MET A 1 16.20 -22.55 22.03
N THR A 2 15.81 -22.66 20.76
CA THR A 2 15.36 -21.50 19.99
C THR A 2 14.08 -21.03 20.66
N GLN A 3 14.13 -19.86 21.33
CA GLN A 3 12.92 -19.18 21.77
C GLN A 3 11.98 -19.17 20.55
N GLY A 4 10.88 -19.90 20.64
CA GLY A 4 9.92 -19.99 19.54
C GLY A 4 9.54 -18.57 19.19
N MET A 5 9.88 -18.12 17.98
CA MET A 5 9.43 -16.84 17.47
C MET A 5 7.93 -16.95 17.28
N HIS A 6 7.18 -16.75 18.37
CA HIS A 6 5.74 -16.58 18.30
C HIS A 6 5.49 -15.26 17.58
N MET A 7 4.99 -15.34 16.35
CA MET A 7 4.50 -14.16 15.65
C MET A 7 3.31 -13.60 16.44
N ASP A 8 3.37 -12.32 16.79
CA ASP A 8 2.18 -11.59 17.22
C ASP A 8 1.27 -11.38 16.00
N THR A 9 0.40 -12.36 15.77
CA THR A 9 -0.53 -12.37 14.63
C THR A 9 -1.51 -11.21 14.69
N GLY A 10 -1.91 -10.79 15.90
CA GLY A 10 -2.79 -9.65 16.13
C GLY A 10 -2.13 -8.33 15.76
N GLY A 11 -0.95 -8.06 16.34
CA GLY A 11 -0.16 -6.86 16.06
C GLY A 11 0.25 -6.77 14.59
N THR A 12 0.67 -7.89 13.98
CA THR A 12 1.04 -7.94 12.57
C THR A 12 -0.18 -7.71 11.65
N THR A 13 -1.35 -8.27 11.98
CA THR A 13 -2.59 -8.03 11.23
C THR A 13 -3.01 -6.56 11.31
N GLY A 14 -2.88 -5.95 12.50
CA GLY A 14 -3.13 -4.54 12.73
C GLY A 14 -2.23 -3.68 11.86
N ALA A 15 -0.91 -3.92 11.89
CA ALA A 15 0.06 -3.19 11.08
C ALA A 15 -0.21 -3.28 9.58
N MET A 16 -0.53 -4.47 9.05
CA MET A 16 -0.88 -4.63 7.63
C MET A 16 -2.18 -3.92 7.25
N SER A 17 -3.13 -3.84 8.18
CA SER A 17 -4.38 -3.10 7.96
C SER A 17 -4.15 -1.58 7.99
N SER A 18 -3.33 -1.09 8.91
CA SER A 18 -2.90 0.31 8.95
C SER A 18 -2.16 0.72 7.68
N LEU A 19 -1.26 -0.14 7.18
CA LEU A 19 -0.56 0.10 5.92
C LEU A 19 -1.53 0.24 4.75
N ALA A 20 -2.44 -0.72 4.57
CA ALA A 20 -3.44 -0.66 3.51
C ALA A 20 -4.33 0.60 3.59
N SER A 21 -4.74 0.99 4.80
CA SER A 21 -5.52 2.22 5.01
C SER A 21 -4.73 3.49 4.69
N ALA A 22 -3.43 3.53 5.04
CA ALA A 22 -2.57 4.66 4.72
C ALA A 22 -2.37 4.80 3.21
N ASP A 23 -2.12 3.70 2.51
CA ASP A 23 -1.97 3.69 1.05
C ASP A 23 -3.25 4.18 0.35
N ALA A 24 -4.42 3.72 0.80
CA ALA A 24 -5.71 4.19 0.28
C ALA A 24 -5.92 5.70 0.52
N ALA A 25 -5.52 6.22 1.69
CA ALA A 25 -5.62 7.64 2.00
C ALA A 25 -4.69 8.47 1.10
N VAL A 26 -3.48 8.00 0.82
CA VAL A 26 -2.53 8.65 -0.10
C VAL A 26 -3.09 8.67 -1.51
N GLU A 27 -3.62 7.55 -2.01
CA GLU A 27 -4.22 7.47 -3.34
C GLU A 27 -5.39 8.47 -3.49
N GLN A 28 -6.27 8.53 -2.50
CA GLN A 28 -7.42 9.41 -2.53
C GLN A 28 -7.04 10.90 -2.43
N ALA A 29 -6.08 11.23 -1.55
CA ALA A 29 -5.57 12.59 -1.43
C ALA A 29 -4.89 13.06 -2.73
N TRP A 30 -4.09 12.18 -3.35
CA TRP A 30 -3.44 12.46 -4.63
C TRP A 30 -4.47 12.65 -5.75
N SER A 31 -5.45 11.74 -5.88
CA SER A 31 -6.51 11.86 -6.89
C SER A 31 -7.29 13.17 -6.76
N SER A 32 -7.58 13.60 -5.53
CA SER A 32 -8.27 14.87 -5.26
C SER A 32 -7.41 16.06 -5.67
N ALA A 33 -6.13 16.10 -5.25
CA ALA A 33 -5.20 17.17 -5.61
C ALA A 33 -4.98 17.26 -7.12
N ARG A 34 -4.88 16.12 -7.80
CA ARG A 34 -4.78 16.04 -9.27
C ARG A 34 -6.00 16.64 -9.95
N GLY A 35 -7.20 16.28 -9.49
CA GLY A 35 -8.45 16.84 -10.05
C GLY A 35 -8.50 18.37 -9.94
N GLN A 36 -8.02 18.93 -8.83
CA GLN A 36 -7.90 20.38 -8.64
C GLN A 36 -6.87 21.00 -9.59
N ILE A 37 -5.70 20.37 -9.71
CA ILE A 37 -4.62 20.79 -10.63
C ILE A 37 -5.09 20.79 -12.08
N ASP A 38 -5.73 19.71 -12.54
CA ASP A 38 -6.21 19.59 -13.92
C ASP A 38 -7.30 20.63 -14.22
N GLY A 39 -8.15 20.92 -13.23
CA GLY A 39 -9.12 22.01 -13.29
C GLY A 39 -8.48 23.38 -13.50
N ILE A 40 -7.36 23.66 -12.81
CA ILE A 40 -6.59 24.90 -12.99
C ILE A 40 -5.82 24.88 -14.32
N GLY A 41 -5.29 23.72 -14.73
CA GLY A 41 -4.58 23.53 -16.00
C GLY A 41 -5.44 23.81 -17.23
N GLY A 42 -6.75 23.54 -17.15
CA GLY A 42 -7.73 23.92 -18.18
C GLY A 42 -7.89 25.44 -18.35
N GLN A 43 -7.58 26.22 -17.32
CA GLN A 43 -7.60 27.68 -17.34
C GLN A 43 -6.23 28.26 -17.72
N LEU A 44 -5.15 27.71 -17.17
CA LEU A 44 -3.78 28.15 -17.43
C LEU A 44 -3.28 27.76 -18.81
N GLY A 45 -3.78 26.68 -19.42
CA GLY A 45 -3.33 26.21 -20.73
C GLY A 45 -3.80 27.03 -21.93
N GLN A 46 -4.52 28.13 -21.71
CA GLN A 46 -5.04 28.97 -22.79
C GLN A 46 -3.99 29.99 -23.27
N GLY A 47 -3.83 30.06 -24.58
CA GLY A 47 -2.87 30.94 -25.24
C GLY A 47 -1.42 30.43 -25.24
N PRO A 48 -0.52 31.08 -25.98
CA PRO A 48 0.85 30.59 -26.21
C PRO A 48 1.70 30.46 -24.93
N LEU A 49 1.54 31.39 -23.98
CA LEU A 49 2.24 31.37 -22.69
C LEU A 49 1.77 30.23 -21.79
N GLY A 50 0.45 29.98 -21.79
CA GLY A 50 -0.17 28.86 -21.08
C GLY A 50 0.28 27.50 -21.60
N GLN A 51 0.36 27.36 -22.92
CA GLN A 51 0.89 26.15 -23.56
C GLN A 51 2.36 25.89 -23.20
N ALA A 52 3.19 26.94 -23.20
CA ALA A 52 4.60 26.83 -22.81
C ALA A 52 4.77 26.41 -21.34
N PHE A 53 3.97 26.98 -20.44
CA PHE A 53 3.94 26.56 -19.04
C PHE A 53 3.53 25.09 -18.90
N MET A 54 2.42 24.70 -19.55
CA MET A 54 1.91 23.32 -19.48
C MET A 54 2.89 22.31 -20.08
N ALA A 55 3.71 22.69 -21.06
CA ALA A 55 4.75 21.83 -21.62
C ALA A 55 5.82 21.44 -20.60
N GLY A 56 6.22 22.36 -19.72
CA GLY A 56 7.16 22.07 -18.62
C GLY A 56 6.48 21.43 -17.40
N TYR A 57 5.22 21.77 -17.15
CA TYR A 57 4.48 21.30 -15.98
C TYR A 57 4.02 19.84 -16.10
N ARG A 58 3.45 19.45 -17.25
CA ARG A 58 2.87 18.12 -17.47
C ARG A 58 3.83 16.95 -17.18
N PRO A 59 5.10 16.96 -17.63
CA PRO A 59 6.03 15.88 -17.35
C PRO A 59 6.23 15.63 -15.85
N ALA A 60 6.35 16.70 -15.05
CA ALA A 60 6.52 16.58 -13.61
C ALA A 60 5.28 15.97 -12.95
N VAL A 61 4.07 16.39 -13.35
CA VAL A 61 2.81 15.81 -12.85
C VAL A 61 2.72 14.32 -13.21
N THR A 62 3.06 13.94 -14.45
CA THR A 62 3.06 12.53 -14.87
C THR A 62 4.05 11.70 -14.04
N GLN A 63 5.24 12.24 -13.74
CA GLN A 63 6.24 11.53 -12.95
C GLN A 63 5.81 11.35 -11.49
N ILE A 64 5.19 12.37 -10.90
CA ILE A 64 4.64 12.26 -9.54
C ILE A 64 3.51 11.23 -9.52
N ASP A 65 2.63 11.23 -10.52
CA ASP A 65 1.53 10.27 -10.62
C ASP A 65 2.03 8.82 -10.67
N GLN A 66 3.04 8.55 -11.49
CA GLN A 66 3.69 7.23 -11.55
C GLN A 66 4.32 6.84 -10.21
N THR A 67 4.93 7.79 -9.51
CA THR A 67 5.57 7.56 -8.21
C THR A 67 4.53 7.20 -7.14
N VAL A 68 3.42 7.94 -7.09
CA VAL A 68 2.31 7.68 -6.15
C VAL A 68 1.71 6.30 -6.43
N GLN A 69 1.37 5.99 -7.69
CA GLN A 69 0.80 4.70 -8.06
C GLN A 69 1.74 3.53 -7.72
N THR A 70 3.05 3.68 -7.99
CA THR A 70 4.05 2.66 -7.67
C THR A 70 4.13 2.42 -6.17
N THR A 71 4.13 3.50 -5.37
CA THR A 71 4.21 3.43 -3.91
C THR A 71 2.99 2.75 -3.31
N VAL A 72 1.79 3.21 -3.68
CA VAL A 72 0.51 2.63 -3.24
C VAL A 72 0.42 1.15 -3.62
N THR A 73 0.78 0.80 -4.86
CA THR A 73 0.76 -0.58 -5.33
C THR A 73 1.73 -1.46 -4.53
N ALA A 74 2.92 -0.96 -4.22
CA ALA A 74 3.91 -1.69 -3.43
C ALA A 74 3.44 -1.91 -1.99
N GLY A 75 2.85 -0.90 -1.36
CA GLY A 75 2.31 -0.99 -0.01
C GLY A 75 1.13 -1.97 0.08
N MET A 76 0.21 -1.95 -0.90
CA MET A 76 -0.87 -2.93 -1.00
C MET A 76 -0.36 -4.37 -1.14
N LYS A 77 0.66 -4.59 -2.00
CA LYS A 77 1.29 -5.91 -2.15
C LYS A 77 1.93 -6.39 -0.85
N LEU A 78 2.60 -5.48 -0.13
CA LEU A 78 3.20 -5.79 1.17
C LEU A 78 2.13 -6.16 2.20
N ALA A 79 1.03 -5.40 2.28
CA ALA A 79 -0.09 -5.69 3.15
C ALA A 79 -0.72 -7.06 2.86
N GLN A 80 -0.88 -7.40 1.57
CA GLN A 80 -1.38 -8.70 1.13
C GLN A 80 -0.42 -9.83 1.50
N ALA A 81 0.88 -9.68 1.22
CA ALA A 81 1.89 -10.68 1.55
C ALA A 81 2.00 -10.91 3.07
N GLY A 82 1.86 -9.85 3.88
CA GLY A 82 1.81 -9.93 5.33
C GLY A 82 0.60 -10.73 5.81
N ARG A 83 -0.60 -10.45 5.29
CA ARG A 83 -1.82 -11.22 5.61
C ARG A 83 -1.68 -12.70 5.27
N GLN A 84 -1.09 -13.01 4.12
CA GLN A 84 -0.84 -14.40 3.71
C GLN A 84 0.13 -15.09 4.67
N SER A 85 1.24 -14.43 5.01
CA SER A 85 2.24 -14.94 5.95
C SER A 85 1.63 -15.24 7.33
N ILE A 86 0.73 -14.39 7.82
CA ILE A 86 0.01 -14.61 9.09
C ILE A 86 -0.88 -15.86 9.00
N ALA A 87 -1.62 -16.01 7.90
CA ALA A 87 -2.49 -17.17 7.71
C ALA A 87 -1.68 -18.49 7.65
N ASP A 88 -0.53 -18.46 6.99
CA ASP A 88 0.38 -19.62 6.91
C ASP A 88 1.02 -19.94 8.26
N TYR A 89 1.41 -18.92 9.04
CA TYR A 89 1.89 -19.08 10.41
C TYR A 89 0.83 -19.76 11.30
N VAL A 90 -0.40 -19.23 11.33
CA VAL A 90 -1.50 -19.79 12.14
C VAL A 90 -1.81 -21.24 11.73
N ARG A 91 -1.75 -21.55 10.42
CA ARG A 91 -1.96 -22.92 9.95
C ARG A 91 -0.87 -23.87 10.45
N ALA A 92 0.39 -23.47 10.36
CA ALA A 92 1.53 -24.26 10.83
C ALA A 92 1.48 -24.48 12.35
N ASP A 93 1.12 -23.46 13.12
CA ASP A 93 0.98 -23.52 14.58
C ASP A 93 -0.11 -24.51 15.00
N ASN A 94 -1.29 -24.44 14.36
CA ASN A 94 -2.40 -25.38 14.62
C ASN A 94 -2.05 -26.82 14.24
N GLN A 95 -1.33 -27.03 13.14
CA GLN A 95 -0.88 -28.37 12.72
C GLN A 95 0.11 -28.96 13.74
N ALA A 96 1.07 -28.16 14.20
CA ALA A 96 2.02 -28.55 15.22
C ALA A 96 1.31 -28.91 16.53
N ALA A 97 0.41 -28.07 17.02
CA ALA A 97 -0.37 -28.32 18.23
C ALA A 97 -1.17 -29.64 18.15
N SER A 98 -1.80 -29.90 17.00
CA SER A 98 -2.55 -31.14 16.76
C SER A 98 -1.68 -32.40 16.83
N SER A 99 -0.44 -32.32 16.34
CA SER A 99 0.51 -33.43 16.35
C SER A 99 1.04 -33.76 17.76
N PHE A 100 1.22 -32.75 18.61
CA PHE A 100 1.60 -32.94 20.01
C PHE A 100 0.48 -33.62 20.82
N THR A 101 -0.77 -33.25 20.58
CA THR A 101 -1.93 -33.87 21.25
C THR A 101 -2.08 -35.36 20.90
N MET A 102 -1.72 -35.77 19.67
CA MET A 102 -1.78 -37.19 19.25
C MET A 102 -0.66 -38.06 19.82
N LEU A 103 0.50 -37.48 20.19
CA LEU A 103 1.64 -38.22 20.77
C LEU A 103 1.57 -38.34 22.31
N GLY A 104 0.59 -37.68 22.95
CA GLY A 104 0.37 -37.70 24.39
C GLY A 104 -0.65 -38.75 24.89
N HIS A 105 -1.12 -39.63 24.01
CA HIS A 105 -1.95 -40.80 24.32
C HIS A 105 -1.16 -42.10 24.07
#